data_AF-A0A453CG70-F1
#
_entry.id   AF-A0A453CG70-F1
#
_cell.length_a   1.000
_cell.length_b   1.000
_cell.length_c   1.000
_cell.angle_alpha   90.00
_cell.angle_beta   90.00
_cell.angle_gamma   90.00
#
_symmetry.space_group_name_H-M   'P 1'
#
loop_
_entity.id
_entity.type
_entity.pdbx_description
1 polymer ?
#
loop_
_entity_poly.entity_id
_entity_poly.type
_entity_poly.pdbx_seq_one_letter_code
_entity_poly.pdbx_strand_id
1 'polypeptide(L)'
;ASAEANTYAFCDASLPFPVRARALVSLLTLDEKIAQLSNTAAGVPRLGVPPYEWWSESLHGLADNGPGVNFSSGPVAAATIFPQVILSAAAFNRSLWRAVAEAVAVEARAMHNAGQAGLTYWAPNINVFRDPRWGRGQETPGEDPAMIAAYSVEYVKGFQGEYGDGREGRMMLSACCKHYIAYDLEKWGKFARYTFNAEVNAQDFEDTYEPPFKSCIQEGRASCLMCSYNQVNGVPACARKDLLQKIRDEWGFKGYIVSDCDAVAIIHENQTYTSSDEDSVAIVLKAGMDVNCGSFLIRHTKSAIEKGKIQEEDINHALYNLFSVQLRLGLFEKASENQWFTRLGPSNVCTKEHRELAAEAVRQGTVLLKNDDSFLPLKRSEVSHIAMIGAAANDAYIMGGDYTGLNHRTHLNTSYFSILRKLM
;
A
#
# COMPACT_ATOMS: atom_id res chain seq x y z
N ALA A 1 -22.41 -16.35 0.33
CA ALA A 1 -22.97 -16.36 1.70
C ALA A 1 -24.13 -17.36 1.76
N SER A 2 -24.14 -18.25 2.75
CA SER A 2 -25.24 -19.18 3.03
C SER A 2 -26.49 -18.40 3.51
N ALA A 3 -27.66 -19.03 3.42
CA ALA A 3 -28.96 -18.42 3.70
C ALA A 3 -29.16 -17.91 5.15
N GLU A 4 -28.27 -18.25 6.09
CA GLU A 4 -28.31 -17.78 7.48
C GLU A 4 -27.66 -16.40 7.71
N ALA A 5 -26.92 -15.86 6.73
CA ALA A 5 -26.23 -14.58 6.88
C ALA A 5 -27.16 -13.35 6.90
N ASN A 6 -28.47 -13.51 6.74
CA ASN A 6 -29.42 -12.41 6.53
C ASN A 6 -30.04 -11.86 7.83
N THR A 7 -29.56 -12.27 9.00
CA THR A 7 -30.14 -11.91 10.32
C THR A 7 -29.31 -10.94 11.14
N TYR A 8 -28.03 -10.74 10.83
CA TYR A 8 -27.15 -9.87 11.61
C TYR A 8 -27.20 -8.42 11.12
N ALA A 9 -27.17 -7.46 12.04
CA ALA A 9 -27.17 -6.03 11.71
C ALA A 9 -25.97 -5.62 10.85
N PHE A 10 -24.82 -6.30 10.93
CA PHE A 10 -23.68 -5.99 10.06
C PHE A 10 -23.90 -6.39 8.59
N CYS A 11 -24.91 -7.21 8.28
CA CYS A 11 -25.31 -7.57 6.92
C CYS A 11 -26.38 -6.62 6.33
N ASP A 12 -27.02 -5.80 7.16
CA ASP A 12 -28.03 -4.83 6.70
C ASP A 12 -27.35 -3.63 6.02
N ALA A 13 -27.40 -3.60 4.69
CA ALA A 13 -26.79 -2.56 3.88
C ALA A 13 -27.44 -1.17 4.02
N SER A 14 -28.63 -1.08 4.64
CA SER A 14 -29.29 0.20 4.94
C SER A 14 -28.68 0.92 6.15
N LEU A 15 -27.97 0.19 7.02
CA LEU A 15 -27.31 0.77 8.18
C LEU A 15 -25.96 1.43 7.82
N PRO A 16 -25.59 2.54 8.48
CA PRO A 16 -24.27 3.15 8.30
C PRO A 16 -23.12 2.18 8.65
N PHE A 17 -21.99 2.26 7.92
CA PHE A 17 -20.81 1.40 8.19
C PHE A 17 -20.37 1.39 9.66
N PRO A 18 -20.31 2.54 10.38
CA PRO A 18 -19.99 2.54 11.81
C PRO A 18 -20.89 1.65 12.67
N VAL A 19 -22.20 1.61 12.36
CA VAL A 19 -23.16 0.79 13.09
C VAL A 19 -22.92 -0.68 12.80
N ARG A 20 -22.71 -1.02 11.52
CA ARG A 20 -22.44 -2.38 11.06
C ARG A 20 -21.12 -2.92 11.63
N ALA A 21 -20.06 -2.11 11.64
CA ALA A 21 -18.76 -2.49 12.20
C ALA A 21 -18.86 -2.80 13.70
N ARG A 22 -19.52 -1.92 14.47
CA ARG A 22 -19.77 -2.17 15.91
C ARG A 22 -20.60 -3.43 16.15
N ALA A 23 -21.64 -3.65 15.34
CA ALA A 23 -22.44 -4.86 15.44
C ALA A 23 -21.59 -6.11 15.21
N LEU A 24 -20.74 -6.12 14.18
CA LEU A 24 -19.83 -7.25 13.91
C LEU A 24 -18.86 -7.48 15.07
N VAL A 25 -18.17 -6.44 15.55
CA VAL A 25 -17.23 -6.55 16.69
C VAL A 25 -17.91 -7.08 17.94
N SER A 26 -19.14 -6.63 18.21
CA SER A 26 -19.90 -7.06 19.40
C SER A 26 -20.29 -8.54 19.38
N LEU A 27 -20.33 -9.15 18.19
CA LEU A 27 -20.64 -10.57 18.05
C LEU A 27 -19.44 -11.46 18.32
N LEU A 28 -18.21 -10.98 18.12
CA LEU A 28 -16.97 -11.78 18.18
C LEU A 28 -16.64 -12.23 19.62
N THR A 29 -16.16 -13.46 19.76
CA THR A 29 -15.51 -13.91 21.00
C THR A 29 -14.10 -13.31 21.10
N LEU A 30 -13.51 -13.31 22.30
CA LEU A 30 -12.15 -12.79 22.48
C LEU A 30 -11.12 -13.49 21.57
N ASP A 31 -11.16 -14.81 21.45
CA ASP A 31 -10.22 -15.55 20.60
C ASP A 31 -10.40 -15.20 19.11
N GLU A 32 -11.65 -15.00 18.66
CA GLU A 32 -11.92 -14.53 17.29
C GLU A 32 -11.45 -13.09 17.07
N LYS A 33 -11.59 -12.21 18.08
CA LYS A 33 -11.07 -10.83 18.03
C LYS A 33 -9.55 -10.82 17.87
N ILE A 34 -8.85 -11.62 18.68
CA ILE A 34 -7.39 -11.75 18.59
C ILE A 34 -7.00 -12.24 17.20
N ALA A 35 -7.72 -13.22 16.64
CA ALA A 35 -7.46 -13.79 15.31
C ALA A 35 -7.60 -12.81 14.14
N GLN A 36 -8.15 -11.60 14.36
CA GLN A 36 -8.23 -10.54 13.35
C GLN A 36 -7.05 -9.55 13.38
N LEU A 37 -6.15 -9.61 14.38
CA LEU A 37 -5.06 -8.65 14.59
C LEU A 37 -3.80 -8.94 13.76
N SER A 38 -3.92 -9.74 12.70
CA SER A 38 -2.86 -10.11 11.77
C SER A 38 -3.27 -9.80 10.34
N ASN A 39 -2.29 -9.54 9.46
CA ASN A 39 -2.54 -9.41 8.04
C ASN A 39 -3.23 -10.65 7.45
N THR A 40 -2.89 -11.84 7.96
CA THR A 40 -3.59 -13.09 7.62
C THR A 40 -4.70 -13.33 8.65
N ALA A 41 -5.80 -12.59 8.53
CA ALA A 41 -6.92 -12.65 9.45
C ALA A 41 -7.74 -13.93 9.25
N ALA A 42 -8.00 -14.65 10.34
CA ALA A 42 -8.80 -15.87 10.29
C ALA A 42 -10.26 -15.58 9.94
N GLY A 43 -10.94 -16.53 9.30
CA GLY A 43 -12.39 -16.44 9.13
C GLY A 43 -13.13 -16.64 10.45
N VAL A 44 -14.40 -16.22 10.49
CA VAL A 44 -15.33 -16.49 11.59
C VAL A 44 -16.53 -17.28 11.03
N PRO A 45 -16.40 -18.62 10.86
CA PRO A 45 -17.39 -19.43 10.15
C PRO A 45 -18.80 -19.33 10.73
N ARG A 46 -18.95 -19.25 12.07
CA ARG A 46 -20.28 -19.12 12.72
C ARG A 46 -21.02 -17.83 12.37
N LEU A 47 -20.30 -16.80 11.94
CA LEU A 47 -20.85 -15.53 11.48
C LEU A 47 -20.84 -15.41 9.95
N GLY A 48 -20.33 -16.42 9.25
CA GLY A 48 -20.17 -16.38 7.79
C GLY A 48 -19.12 -15.37 7.31
N VAL A 49 -18.19 -14.93 8.17
CA VAL A 49 -17.09 -14.03 7.81
C VAL A 49 -15.95 -14.86 7.21
N PRO A 50 -15.55 -14.64 5.94
CA PRO A 50 -14.44 -15.36 5.34
C PRO A 50 -13.10 -14.94 5.95
N PRO A 51 -12.03 -15.77 5.82
CA PRO A 51 -10.67 -15.30 6.08
C PRO A 51 -10.33 -14.13 5.15
N TYR A 52 -9.45 -13.25 5.61
CA TYR A 52 -9.06 -12.05 4.88
C TYR A 52 -7.56 -11.84 4.93
N GLU A 53 -6.96 -11.56 3.77
CA GLU A 53 -5.55 -11.22 3.66
C GLU A 53 -5.39 -9.72 3.39
N TRP A 54 -4.76 -9.01 4.33
CA TRP A 54 -4.53 -7.58 4.26
C TRP A 54 -3.34 -7.20 3.37
N TRP A 55 -2.38 -8.11 3.19
CA TRP A 55 -1.09 -7.85 2.52
C TRP A 55 -1.13 -8.17 1.03
N SER A 56 -1.43 -7.16 0.21
CA SER A 56 -1.14 -7.15 -1.23
C SER A 56 -0.21 -5.98 -1.57
N GLU A 57 0.53 -6.05 -2.69
CA GLU A 57 1.47 -5.00 -3.11
C GLU A 57 1.13 -4.51 -4.53
N SER A 58 1.23 -3.19 -4.73
CA SER A 58 0.85 -2.54 -6.00
C SER A 58 1.72 -1.32 -6.37
N LEU A 59 2.98 -1.28 -5.92
CA LEU A 59 3.84 -0.09 -5.98
C LEU A 59 3.88 0.57 -7.37
N HIS A 60 4.12 -0.24 -8.41
CA HIS A 60 4.14 0.19 -9.81
C HIS A 60 3.54 -0.89 -10.74
N GLY A 61 2.49 -1.55 -10.25
CA GLY A 61 1.94 -2.79 -10.81
C GLY A 61 1.74 -3.83 -9.71
N LEU A 62 0.96 -4.88 -9.97
CA LEU A 62 0.69 -5.92 -8.97
C LEU A 62 1.92 -6.79 -8.75
N ALA A 63 2.23 -7.08 -7.48
CA ALA A 63 3.43 -7.82 -7.10
C ALA A 63 3.15 -8.91 -6.06
N ASP A 64 3.93 -9.99 -6.11
CA ASP A 64 3.81 -11.20 -5.28
C ASP A 64 4.78 -11.21 -4.09
N ASN A 65 5.26 -10.03 -3.67
CA ASN A 65 6.09 -9.85 -2.47
C ASN A 65 5.36 -10.18 -1.15
N GLY A 66 4.04 -10.38 -1.21
CA GLY A 66 3.19 -10.76 -0.08
C GLY A 66 2.17 -11.84 -0.48
N PRO A 67 1.46 -12.42 0.49
CA PRO A 67 0.56 -13.55 0.25
C PRO A 67 -0.73 -13.18 -0.49
N GLY A 68 -1.07 -11.90 -0.57
CA GLY A 68 -2.35 -11.44 -1.11
C GLY A 68 -2.46 -11.48 -2.63
N VAL A 69 -1.36 -11.51 -3.39
CA VAL A 69 -1.35 -11.61 -4.86
C VAL A 69 -0.71 -12.92 -5.28
N ASN A 70 -1.34 -13.62 -6.22
CA ASN A 70 -0.90 -14.93 -6.68
C ASN A 70 -0.99 -15.07 -8.20
N PHE A 71 0.17 -15.16 -8.86
CA PHE A 71 0.28 -15.40 -10.30
C PHE A 71 0.44 -16.90 -10.67
N SER A 72 0.65 -17.77 -9.69
CA SER A 72 0.99 -19.19 -9.92
C SER A 72 -0.23 -20.09 -10.06
N SER A 73 -1.36 -19.72 -9.47
CA SER A 73 -2.59 -20.48 -9.55
C SER A 73 -3.75 -19.60 -9.99
N GLY A 74 -4.20 -19.78 -11.24
CA GLY A 74 -5.37 -19.11 -11.78
C GLY A 74 -5.18 -18.66 -13.24
N PRO A 75 -6.18 -18.00 -13.82
CA PRO A 75 -6.16 -17.57 -15.22
C PRO A 75 -5.20 -16.40 -15.51
N VAL A 76 -4.77 -15.64 -14.51
CA VAL A 76 -3.84 -14.50 -14.67
C VAL A 76 -2.44 -14.92 -14.25
N ALA A 77 -1.52 -15.03 -15.22
CA ALA A 77 -0.14 -15.44 -15.00
C ALA A 77 0.86 -14.28 -14.92
N ALA A 78 0.42 -13.06 -15.26
CA ALA A 78 1.21 -11.84 -15.26
C ALA A 78 0.29 -10.61 -15.28
N ALA A 79 0.82 -9.47 -14.85
CA ALA A 79 0.15 -8.16 -14.85
C ALA A 79 1.00 -7.12 -15.59
N THR A 80 0.43 -5.94 -15.84
CA THR A 80 1.21 -4.81 -16.37
C THR A 80 2.21 -4.32 -15.32
N ILE A 81 3.46 -4.11 -15.74
CA ILE A 81 4.49 -3.47 -14.94
C ILE A 81 4.71 -2.07 -15.49
N PHE A 82 4.47 -1.07 -14.66
CA PHE A 82 4.75 0.33 -14.95
C PHE A 82 6.20 0.65 -14.58
N PRO A 83 6.80 1.73 -15.09
CA PRO A 83 8.11 2.17 -14.62
C PRO A 83 8.10 2.43 -13.11
N GLN A 84 9.23 2.18 -12.46
CA GLN A 84 9.39 2.42 -11.04
C GLN A 84 8.98 3.86 -10.66
N VAL A 85 8.48 4.05 -9.44
CA VAL A 85 7.83 5.29 -8.99
C VAL A 85 8.67 6.53 -9.29
N ILE A 86 9.99 6.50 -9.02
CA ILE A 86 10.88 7.62 -9.29
C ILE A 86 10.88 8.08 -10.76
N LEU A 87 10.79 7.14 -11.71
CA LEU A 87 10.71 7.44 -13.14
C LEU A 87 9.32 7.94 -13.52
N SER A 88 8.26 7.33 -13.00
CA SER A 88 6.88 7.83 -13.19
C SER A 88 6.72 9.27 -12.67
N ALA A 89 7.31 9.57 -11.51
CA ALA A 89 7.24 10.87 -10.88
C ALA A 89 8.03 11.95 -11.66
N ALA A 90 9.13 11.57 -12.31
CA ALA A 90 9.91 12.46 -13.18
C ALA A 90 9.12 13.00 -14.40
N ALA A 91 7.93 12.46 -14.69
CA ALA A 91 7.04 13.00 -15.71
C ALA A 91 6.37 14.33 -15.30
N PHE A 92 6.31 14.66 -14.01
CA PHE A 92 5.60 15.83 -13.46
C PHE A 92 4.16 15.98 -13.99
N ASN A 93 3.48 14.84 -14.22
CA ASN A 93 2.17 14.79 -14.84
C ASN A 93 1.17 14.06 -13.92
N ARG A 94 0.37 14.85 -13.19
CA ARG A 94 -0.67 14.35 -12.27
C ARG A 94 -1.67 13.41 -12.95
N SER A 95 -2.10 13.75 -14.18
CA SER A 95 -3.04 12.93 -14.93
C SER A 95 -2.45 11.57 -15.31
N LEU A 96 -1.15 11.52 -15.62
CA LEU A 96 -0.44 10.26 -15.87
C LEU A 96 -0.35 9.42 -14.59
N TRP A 97 0.03 10.01 -13.45
CA TRP A 97 0.11 9.29 -12.18
C TRP A 97 -1.23 8.67 -11.79
N ARG A 98 -2.31 9.43 -11.95
CA ARG A 98 -3.67 8.95 -11.71
C ARG A 98 -4.05 7.82 -12.67
N ALA A 99 -3.79 7.98 -13.97
CA ALA A 99 -4.13 6.95 -14.97
C ALA A 99 -3.38 5.64 -14.70
N VAL A 100 -2.12 5.70 -14.28
CA VAL A 100 -1.34 4.52 -13.87
C VAL A 100 -2.01 3.84 -12.69
N ALA A 101 -2.34 4.59 -11.63
CA ALA A 101 -3.01 4.04 -10.45
C ALA A 101 -4.38 3.42 -10.78
N GLU A 102 -5.17 4.04 -11.65
CA GLU A 102 -6.46 3.51 -12.14
C GLU A 102 -6.29 2.20 -12.92
N ALA A 103 -5.26 2.11 -13.78
CA ALA A 103 -4.96 0.89 -14.51
C ALA A 103 -4.57 -0.25 -13.55
N VAL A 104 -3.67 0.01 -12.58
CA VAL A 104 -3.30 -0.98 -11.56
C VAL A 104 -4.52 -1.42 -10.75
N ALA A 105 -5.43 -0.50 -10.43
CA ALA A 105 -6.66 -0.80 -9.71
C ALA A 105 -7.63 -1.71 -10.48
N VAL A 106 -7.77 -1.47 -11.80
CA VAL A 106 -8.56 -2.34 -12.68
C VAL A 106 -7.97 -3.76 -12.69
N GLU A 107 -6.64 -3.89 -12.81
CA GLU A 107 -5.99 -5.20 -12.80
C GLU A 107 -6.11 -5.90 -11.44
N ALA A 108 -5.89 -5.16 -10.33
CA ALA A 108 -6.05 -5.65 -8.96
C ALA A 108 -7.45 -6.23 -8.76
N ARG A 109 -8.47 -5.47 -9.16
CA ARG A 109 -9.86 -5.87 -8.98
C ARG A 109 -10.25 -7.04 -9.88
N ALA A 110 -9.74 -7.09 -11.11
CA ALA A 110 -9.89 -8.23 -12.00
C ALA A 110 -9.29 -9.51 -11.41
N MET A 111 -8.08 -9.43 -10.84
CA MET A 111 -7.43 -10.56 -10.18
C MET A 111 -8.17 -10.97 -8.90
N HIS A 112 -8.69 -10.01 -8.12
CA HIS A 112 -9.52 -10.32 -6.95
C HIS A 112 -10.78 -11.10 -7.33
N ASN A 113 -11.50 -10.66 -8.37
CA ASN A 113 -12.68 -11.37 -8.86
C ASN A 113 -12.35 -12.79 -9.38
N ALA A 114 -11.11 -13.04 -9.81
CA ALA A 114 -10.60 -14.36 -10.19
C ALA A 114 -10.04 -15.18 -9.00
N GLY A 115 -10.08 -14.64 -7.78
CA GLY A 115 -9.55 -15.30 -6.57
C GLY A 115 -8.02 -15.28 -6.45
N GLN A 116 -7.35 -14.37 -7.17
CA GLN A 116 -5.89 -14.27 -7.25
C GLN A 116 -5.31 -13.02 -6.57
N ALA A 117 -6.14 -12.13 -6.01
CA ALA A 117 -5.67 -10.93 -5.33
C ALA A 117 -6.57 -10.51 -4.14
N GLY A 118 -6.01 -9.76 -3.19
CA GLY A 118 -6.76 -9.07 -2.12
C GLY A 118 -7.43 -7.78 -2.59
N LEU A 119 -8.06 -7.06 -1.64
CA LEU A 119 -8.67 -5.74 -1.86
C LEU A 119 -7.93 -4.59 -1.17
N THR A 120 -6.92 -4.90 -0.34
CA THR A 120 -6.10 -3.94 0.39
C THR A 120 -4.66 -4.06 -0.06
N TYR A 121 -4.04 -2.93 -0.41
CA TYR A 121 -2.71 -2.88 -0.97
C TYR A 121 -1.84 -1.90 -0.22
N TRP A 122 -0.61 -2.32 0.08
CA TRP A 122 0.34 -1.50 0.82
C TRP A 122 1.16 -0.60 -0.11
N ALA A 123 0.48 0.27 -0.83
CA ALA A 123 1.06 1.29 -1.69
C ALA A 123 0.17 2.54 -1.67
N PRO A 124 0.73 3.75 -1.88
CA PRO A 124 2.08 4.04 -2.35
C PRO A 124 3.13 4.22 -1.24
N ASN A 125 4.41 4.09 -1.59
CA ASN A 125 5.51 4.61 -0.77
C ASN A 125 5.65 6.12 -1.04
N ILE A 126 5.46 6.93 0.01
CA ILE A 126 5.46 8.40 -0.05
C ILE A 126 6.42 9.00 0.98
N ASN A 127 7.45 8.25 1.34
CA ASN A 127 8.57 8.79 2.09
C ASN A 127 9.40 9.74 1.21
N VAL A 128 10.05 10.71 1.85
CA VAL A 128 10.97 11.64 1.20
C VAL A 128 12.28 10.91 0.90
N PHE A 129 12.75 10.95 -0.36
CA PHE A 129 14.07 10.43 -0.74
C PHE A 129 15.18 11.40 -0.32
N ARG A 130 15.28 11.65 0.99
CA ARG A 130 16.19 12.65 1.57
C ARG A 130 17.66 12.29 1.36
N ASP A 131 18.00 11.02 1.54
CA ASP A 131 19.38 10.53 1.41
C ASP A 131 19.54 9.74 0.12
N PRO A 132 20.35 10.20 -0.86
CA PRO A 132 20.46 9.55 -2.16
C PRO A 132 21.06 8.13 -2.09
N ARG A 133 21.55 7.70 -0.92
CA ARG A 133 22.07 6.34 -0.68
C ARG A 133 20.97 5.37 -0.27
N TRP A 134 19.76 5.84 0.00
CA TRP A 134 18.68 4.98 0.46
C TRP A 134 18.28 3.98 -0.63
N GLY A 135 18.44 2.69 -0.33
CA GLY A 135 18.18 1.60 -1.28
C GLY A 135 16.72 1.47 -1.75
N ARG A 136 15.77 2.14 -1.08
CA ARG A 136 14.35 2.18 -1.46
C ARG A 136 13.90 3.55 -1.98
N GLY A 137 14.84 4.46 -2.24
CA GLY A 137 14.52 5.77 -2.80
C GLY A 137 13.89 5.72 -4.18
N GLN A 138 14.20 4.68 -4.97
CA GLN A 138 13.55 4.43 -6.26
C GLN A 138 12.01 4.21 -6.09
N GLU A 139 11.55 3.76 -4.92
CA GLU A 139 10.11 3.49 -4.63
C GLU A 139 9.31 4.77 -4.38
N THR A 140 9.98 5.91 -4.33
CA THR A 140 9.39 7.18 -3.91
C THR A 140 9.24 8.14 -5.10
N PRO A 141 8.35 9.14 -4.98
CA PRO A 141 8.29 10.26 -5.91
C PRO A 141 9.46 11.26 -5.77
N GLY A 142 10.61 10.87 -5.22
CA GLY A 142 11.78 11.74 -5.09
C GLY A 142 11.89 12.47 -3.75
N GLU A 143 12.58 13.61 -3.74
CA GLU A 143 13.01 14.30 -2.52
C GLU A 143 12.16 15.52 -2.12
N ASP A 144 11.21 15.94 -2.96
CA ASP A 144 10.41 17.15 -2.73
C ASP A 144 9.07 16.83 -2.06
N PRO A 145 8.80 17.30 -0.82
CA PRO A 145 7.55 17.01 -0.10
C PRO A 145 6.27 17.40 -0.85
N ALA A 146 6.28 18.49 -1.61
CA ALA A 146 5.11 18.95 -2.35
C ALA A 146 4.81 18.06 -3.57
N MET A 147 5.84 17.59 -4.26
CA MET A 147 5.72 16.64 -5.38
C MET A 147 5.23 15.29 -4.88
N ILE A 148 5.77 14.79 -3.77
CA ILE A 148 5.32 13.54 -3.15
C ILE A 148 3.87 13.65 -2.68
N ALA A 149 3.49 14.77 -2.05
CA ALA A 149 2.11 15.06 -1.68
C ALA A 149 1.18 14.99 -2.90
N ALA A 150 1.53 15.67 -3.99
CA ALA A 150 0.76 15.65 -5.23
C ALA A 150 0.63 14.23 -5.82
N TYR A 151 1.72 13.46 -5.87
CA TYR A 151 1.71 12.08 -6.33
C TYR A 151 0.79 11.20 -5.46
N SER A 152 0.89 11.34 -4.13
CA SER A 152 0.08 10.56 -3.19
C SER A 152 -1.42 10.75 -3.39
N VAL A 153 -1.85 11.99 -3.66
CA VAL A 153 -3.25 12.32 -3.89
C VAL A 153 -3.76 11.65 -5.16
N GLU A 154 -3.02 11.74 -6.25
CA GLU A 154 -3.41 11.14 -7.54
C GLU A 154 -3.39 9.62 -7.50
N TYR A 155 -2.38 9.03 -6.88
CA TYR A 155 -2.29 7.58 -6.72
C TYR A 155 -3.47 7.06 -5.89
N VAL A 156 -3.73 7.63 -4.71
CA VAL A 156 -4.81 7.16 -3.84
C VAL A 156 -6.17 7.33 -4.50
N LYS A 157 -6.44 8.48 -5.14
CA LYS A 157 -7.71 8.72 -5.84
C LYS A 157 -7.92 7.75 -7.01
N GLY A 158 -6.88 7.54 -7.83
CA GLY A 158 -6.95 6.60 -8.94
C GLY A 158 -7.08 5.15 -8.47
N PHE A 159 -6.34 4.78 -7.44
CA PHE A 159 -6.27 3.40 -6.97
C PHE A 159 -7.52 2.96 -6.20
N GLN A 160 -7.97 3.76 -5.24
CA GLN A 160 -9.14 3.40 -4.43
C GLN A 160 -10.41 3.38 -5.28
N GLY A 161 -10.47 4.23 -6.31
CA GLY A 161 -11.59 4.35 -7.23
C GLY A 161 -12.92 4.68 -6.54
N GLU A 162 -13.94 4.88 -7.36
CA GLU A 162 -15.30 5.02 -6.84
C GLU A 162 -16.04 3.69 -6.89
N TYR A 163 -16.80 3.40 -5.84
CA TYR A 163 -17.65 2.21 -5.81
C TYR A 163 -18.91 2.36 -6.70
N GLY A 164 -19.35 3.60 -6.95
CA GLY A 164 -20.45 3.88 -7.88
C GLY A 164 -21.86 3.61 -7.35
N ASP A 165 -22.06 3.48 -6.03
CA ASP A 165 -23.38 3.30 -5.40
C ASP A 165 -23.85 4.51 -4.57
N GLY A 166 -23.11 5.63 -4.62
CA GLY A 166 -23.47 6.89 -3.98
C GLY A 166 -23.35 6.93 -2.45
N ARG A 167 -22.98 5.82 -1.79
CA ARG A 167 -22.77 5.82 -0.34
C ARG A 167 -21.38 6.38 0.01
N GLU A 168 -21.35 7.31 0.95
CA GLU A 168 -20.11 7.97 1.38
C GLU A 168 -19.09 6.95 1.92
N GLY A 169 -17.82 7.11 1.55
CA GLY A 169 -16.71 6.27 2.01
C GLY A 169 -16.56 4.96 1.26
N ARG A 170 -17.44 4.63 0.32
CA ARG A 170 -17.29 3.43 -0.49
C ARG A 170 -16.09 3.52 -1.43
N MET A 171 -15.38 2.40 -1.58
CA MET A 171 -14.16 2.32 -2.38
C MET A 171 -14.00 0.95 -3.04
N MET A 172 -13.44 0.92 -4.25
CA MET A 172 -13.20 -0.30 -5.00
C MET A 172 -12.04 -1.12 -4.42
N LEU A 173 -10.99 -0.42 -3.98
CA LEU A 173 -9.78 -0.97 -3.35
C LEU A 173 -9.33 -0.05 -2.22
N SER A 174 -8.44 -0.54 -1.35
CA SER A 174 -7.83 0.23 -0.28
C SER A 174 -6.36 0.51 -0.59
N ALA A 175 -5.98 1.79 -0.60
CA ALA A 175 -4.58 2.24 -0.71
C ALA A 175 -4.00 2.50 0.68
N CYS A 176 -2.70 2.24 0.84
CA CYS A 176 -1.97 2.45 2.09
C CYS A 176 -0.75 3.34 1.91
N CYS A 177 -0.77 4.53 2.50
CA CYS A 177 0.38 5.41 2.49
C CYS A 177 1.44 4.93 3.48
N LYS A 178 2.64 4.66 2.97
CA LYS A 178 3.76 4.12 3.75
C LYS A 178 5.05 4.90 3.53
N HIS A 179 5.98 4.93 4.49
CA HIS A 179 5.96 4.34 5.83
C HIS A 179 6.03 5.47 6.86
N TYR A 180 4.99 5.61 7.67
CA TYR A 180 4.82 6.70 8.62
C TYR A 180 5.64 6.45 9.90
N ILE A 181 6.69 7.19 10.22
CA ILE A 181 7.20 8.38 9.53
C ILE A 181 8.73 8.46 9.66
N ALA A 182 9.36 9.34 8.87
CA ALA A 182 10.80 9.59 8.87
C ALA A 182 11.64 8.32 8.64
N TYR A 183 11.11 7.44 7.79
CA TYR A 183 11.80 6.25 7.30
C TYR A 183 12.41 6.55 5.93
N ASP A 184 13.72 6.77 5.90
CA ASP A 184 14.48 7.10 4.70
C ASP A 184 15.86 6.40 4.65
N LEU A 185 16.02 5.29 5.38
CA LEU A 185 17.28 4.56 5.49
C LEU A 185 17.07 3.05 5.67
N GLU A 186 17.67 2.24 4.79
CA GLU A 186 17.70 0.79 4.94
C GLU A 186 18.81 0.33 5.89
N LYS A 187 20.04 0.60 5.48
CA LYS A 187 21.26 0.25 6.20
C LYS A 187 22.40 1.12 5.71
N TRP A 188 23.02 1.86 6.61
CA TRP A 188 24.22 2.64 6.31
C TRP A 188 25.14 2.71 7.53
N GLY A 189 26.38 2.27 7.36
CA GLY A 189 27.32 2.12 8.47
C GLY A 189 26.75 1.19 9.56
N LYS A 190 26.63 1.71 10.78
CA LYS A 190 26.07 1.00 11.94
C LYS A 190 24.54 1.13 12.08
N PHE A 191 23.90 1.94 11.25
CA PHE A 191 22.46 2.18 11.33
C PHE A 191 21.73 1.21 10.41
N ALA A 192 20.75 0.49 10.95
CA ALA A 192 19.84 -0.36 10.21
C ALA A 192 18.41 0.11 10.47
N ARG A 193 17.51 -0.04 9.50
CA ARG A 193 16.11 0.41 9.58
C ARG A 193 15.39 0.01 10.87
N TYR A 194 15.71 -1.18 11.39
CA TYR A 194 15.10 -1.73 12.61
C TYR A 194 15.54 -1.02 13.90
N THR A 195 16.72 -0.40 13.92
CA THR A 195 17.28 0.25 15.13
C THR A 195 17.66 1.71 14.88
N PHE A 196 17.31 2.24 13.71
CA PHE A 196 17.49 3.63 13.37
C PHE A 196 16.55 4.50 14.22
N ASN A 197 17.10 5.55 14.82
CA ASN A 197 16.33 6.57 15.51
C ASN A 197 16.48 7.89 14.75
N ALA A 198 15.43 8.31 14.06
CA ALA A 198 15.40 9.58 13.36
C ALA A 198 15.19 10.71 14.38
N GLU A 199 16.11 11.66 14.43
CA GLU A 199 15.98 12.88 15.22
C GLU A 199 15.38 13.98 14.34
N VAL A 200 14.10 14.28 14.57
CA VAL A 200 13.29 15.19 13.73
C VAL A 200 12.75 16.30 14.60
N ASN A 201 13.10 17.55 14.29
CA ASN A 201 12.55 18.70 15.01
C ASN A 201 11.13 19.02 14.54
N ALA A 202 10.41 19.87 15.29
CA ALA A 202 9.02 20.22 14.96
C ALA A 202 8.85 20.87 13.59
N GLN A 203 9.84 21.63 13.13
CA GLN A 203 9.81 22.26 11.82
C GLN A 203 9.93 21.23 10.71
N ASP A 204 10.88 20.30 10.80
CA ASP A 204 11.07 19.26 9.78
C ASP A 204 9.89 18.29 9.70
N PHE A 205 9.17 18.06 10.81
CA PHE A 205 7.90 17.35 10.76
C PHE A 205 6.91 18.04 9.82
N GLU A 206 6.62 19.32 10.07
CA GLU A 206 5.59 20.06 9.33
C GLU A 206 6.04 20.47 7.92
N ASP A 207 7.33 20.72 7.70
CA ASP A 207 7.86 21.19 6.41
C ASP A 207 8.25 20.02 5.48
N THR A 208 8.68 18.87 6.02
CA THR A 208 9.28 17.78 5.21
C THR A 208 8.53 16.46 5.34
N TYR A 209 8.37 15.92 6.56
CA TYR A 209 7.98 14.52 6.72
C TYR A 209 6.47 14.28 6.75
N GLU A 210 5.68 15.19 7.31
CA GLU A 210 4.21 15.06 7.41
C GLU A 210 3.43 15.49 6.16
N PRO A 211 3.83 16.52 5.37
CA PRO A 211 3.04 17.00 4.23
C PRO A 211 2.58 15.92 3.25
N PRO A 212 3.42 14.93 2.86
CA PRO A 212 2.98 13.84 2.01
C PRO A 212 1.83 13.02 2.62
N PHE A 213 1.96 12.64 3.90
CA PHE A 213 0.97 11.81 4.59
C PHE A 213 -0.32 12.57 4.89
N LYS A 214 -0.21 13.84 5.29
CA LYS A 214 -1.36 14.73 5.50
C LYS A 214 -2.17 14.88 4.22
N SER A 215 -1.52 15.11 3.08
CA SER A 215 -2.19 15.23 1.77
C SER A 215 -2.80 13.89 1.34
N CYS A 216 -2.08 12.78 1.52
CA CYS A 216 -2.60 11.44 1.27
C CYS A 216 -3.90 11.15 2.04
N ILE A 217 -4.00 11.60 3.30
CA ILE A 217 -5.16 11.38 4.16
C ILE A 217 -6.29 12.37 3.85
N GLN A 218 -6.01 13.68 3.85
CA GLN A 218 -7.04 14.70 3.76
C GLN A 218 -7.58 14.87 2.33
N GLU A 219 -6.68 14.87 1.35
CA GLU A 219 -7.03 15.08 -0.05
C GLU A 219 -7.18 13.77 -0.83
N GLY A 220 -6.26 12.82 -0.61
CA GLY A 220 -6.30 11.49 -1.22
C GLY A 220 -7.41 10.61 -0.62
N ARG A 221 -7.75 10.82 0.66
CA ARG A 221 -8.70 10.00 1.43
C ARG A 221 -8.29 8.53 1.53
N ALA A 222 -6.99 8.28 1.75
CA ALA A 222 -6.49 6.92 1.93
C ALA A 222 -7.22 6.18 3.05
N SER A 223 -7.44 4.89 2.86
CA SER A 223 -8.06 4.00 3.85
C SER A 223 -7.05 3.25 4.70
N CYS A 224 -5.77 3.34 4.40
CA CYS A 224 -4.69 2.73 5.16
C CYS A 224 -3.50 3.68 5.34
N LEU A 225 -2.85 3.56 6.49
CA LEU A 225 -1.54 4.11 6.78
C LEU A 225 -0.67 3.00 7.36
N MET A 226 0.57 2.89 6.91
CA MET A 226 1.52 1.93 7.49
C MET A 226 2.50 2.67 8.39
N CYS A 227 2.62 2.28 9.65
CA CYS A 227 3.66 2.79 10.54
C CYS A 227 5.00 2.07 10.30
N SER A 228 6.11 2.81 10.35
CA SER A 228 7.44 2.33 9.97
C SER A 228 8.15 1.51 11.06
N TYR A 229 9.27 0.89 10.70
CA TYR A 229 10.13 0.16 11.64
C TYR A 229 10.84 1.07 12.65
N ASN A 230 11.36 2.21 12.21
CA ASN A 230 12.33 3.00 12.95
C ASN A 230 11.73 3.66 14.21
N GLN A 231 12.62 4.15 15.07
CA GLN A 231 12.27 5.12 16.09
C GLN A 231 12.30 6.52 15.50
N VAL A 232 11.48 7.40 16.08
CA VAL A 232 11.52 8.83 15.82
C VAL A 232 11.58 9.52 17.18
N ASN A 233 12.58 10.37 17.41
CA ASN A 233 12.84 11.03 18.68
C ASN A 233 12.80 10.07 19.89
N GLY A 234 13.37 8.87 19.72
CA GLY A 234 13.51 7.85 20.77
C GLY A 234 12.30 6.94 20.97
N VAL A 235 11.21 7.09 20.21
CA VAL A 235 10.01 6.26 20.36
C VAL A 235 9.69 5.55 19.04
N PRO A 236 9.41 4.23 19.04
CA PRO A 236 9.12 3.46 17.82
C PRO A 236 7.89 4.00 17.09
N ALA A 237 7.94 4.12 15.76
CA ALA A 237 6.89 4.76 14.97
C ALA A 237 5.49 4.14 15.17
N CYS A 238 5.39 2.81 15.21
CA CYS A 238 4.13 2.11 15.51
C CYS A 238 3.63 2.26 16.96
N ALA A 239 4.46 2.78 17.86
CA ALA A 239 4.14 3.09 19.25
C ALA A 239 4.04 4.61 19.54
N ARG A 240 4.16 5.47 18.52
CA ARG A 240 4.07 6.94 18.63
C ARG A 240 2.64 7.41 18.80
N LYS A 241 2.07 7.23 20.00
CA LYS A 241 0.68 7.63 20.30
C LYS A 241 0.36 9.07 19.90
N ASP A 242 1.26 10.00 20.20
CA ASP A 242 1.10 11.42 19.84
C ASP A 242 0.88 11.61 18.33
N LEU A 243 1.69 10.96 17.50
CA LEU A 243 1.60 11.07 16.05
C LEU A 243 0.41 10.29 15.47
N LEU A 244 0.15 9.08 15.96
CA LEU A 244 -0.94 8.24 15.45
C LEU A 244 -2.32 8.80 15.84
N GLN A 245 -2.44 9.45 17.01
CA GLN A 245 -3.68 10.15 17.39
C GLN A 245 -3.83 11.46 16.63
N LYS A 246 -2.76 12.25 16.42
CA LYS A 246 -2.77 13.45 15.55
C LYS A 246 -3.38 13.14 14.17
N ILE A 247 -2.98 12.03 13.54
CA ILE A 247 -3.54 11.57 12.26
C ILE A 247 -5.07 11.40 12.31
N ARG A 248 -5.61 10.84 13.40
CA ARG A 248 -7.05 10.60 13.53
C ARG A 248 -7.80 11.88 13.89
N ASP A 249 -7.31 12.61 14.89
CA ASP A 249 -8.00 13.73 15.51
C ASP A 249 -7.87 15.01 14.67
N GLU A 250 -6.67 15.31 14.17
CA GLU A 250 -6.39 16.53 13.43
C GLU A 250 -6.55 16.34 11.92
N TRP A 251 -6.09 15.21 11.37
CA TRP A 251 -6.20 14.97 9.92
C TRP A 251 -7.49 14.25 9.53
N GLY A 252 -8.27 13.75 10.50
CA GLY A 252 -9.57 13.14 10.25
C GLY A 252 -9.49 11.77 9.59
N PHE A 253 -8.44 10.99 9.84
CA PHE A 253 -8.24 9.68 9.24
C PHE A 253 -9.35 8.68 9.65
N LYS A 254 -10.08 8.15 8.65
CA LYS A 254 -11.20 7.19 8.81
C LYS A 254 -10.85 5.79 8.31
N GLY A 255 -9.57 5.44 8.32
CA GLY A 255 -9.03 4.17 7.86
C GLY A 255 -8.42 3.33 8.99
N TYR A 256 -7.57 2.37 8.60
CA TYR A 256 -6.82 1.53 9.53
C TYR A 256 -5.31 1.80 9.47
N ILE A 257 -4.62 1.58 10.59
CA ILE A 257 -3.17 1.69 10.72
C ILE A 257 -2.58 0.29 10.83
N VAL A 258 -1.65 -0.05 9.96
CA VAL A 258 -0.94 -1.34 9.93
C VAL A 258 0.53 -1.16 10.30
N SER A 259 1.12 -2.13 10.98
CA SER A 259 2.58 -2.19 11.11
C SER A 259 3.25 -2.57 9.79
N ASP A 260 4.44 -2.04 9.54
CA ASP A 260 5.36 -2.69 8.60
C ASP A 260 5.69 -4.12 9.09
N CYS A 261 6.13 -4.98 8.19
CA CYS A 261 6.20 -6.42 8.41
C CYS A 261 7.23 -6.85 9.45
N ASP A 262 6.61 -7.19 10.58
CA ASP A 262 7.12 -7.50 11.91
C ASP A 262 7.64 -6.32 12.75
N ALA A 263 7.24 -5.07 12.43
CA ALA A 263 7.68 -3.89 13.19
C ALA A 263 7.29 -3.95 14.67
N VAL A 264 6.21 -4.64 15.05
CA VAL A 264 5.85 -4.82 16.46
C VAL A 264 6.85 -5.73 17.19
N ALA A 265 7.32 -6.81 16.56
CA ALA A 265 8.37 -7.65 17.13
C ALA A 265 9.69 -6.88 17.29
N ILE A 266 10.05 -6.09 16.27
CA ILE A 266 11.26 -5.24 16.26
C ILE A 266 11.31 -4.29 17.48
N ILE A 267 10.19 -3.75 17.94
CA ILE A 267 10.10 -2.87 19.12
C ILE A 267 10.72 -3.55 20.35
N HIS A 268 10.43 -4.83 20.56
CA HIS A 268 10.96 -5.60 21.69
C HIS A 268 12.33 -6.19 21.35
N GLU A 269 12.40 -6.97 20.27
CA GLU A 269 13.52 -7.87 19.98
C GLU A 269 14.80 -7.12 19.57
N ASN A 270 14.66 -5.98 18.89
CA ASN A 270 15.79 -5.25 18.31
C ASN A 270 15.98 -3.87 18.94
N GLN A 271 14.89 -3.16 19.22
CA GLN A 271 14.95 -1.82 19.81
C GLN A 271 14.99 -1.86 21.34
N THR A 272 14.65 -2.99 21.96
CA THR A 272 14.62 -3.16 23.43
C THR A 272 13.78 -2.09 24.13
N TYR A 273 12.77 -1.56 23.43
CA TYR A 273 11.99 -0.42 23.89
C TYR A 273 10.96 -0.84 24.96
N THR A 274 10.42 -2.06 24.87
CA THR A 274 9.53 -2.63 25.90
C THR A 274 10.18 -3.74 26.69
N SER A 275 9.75 -3.91 27.94
CA SER A 275 10.30 -4.93 28.84
C SER A 275 9.75 -6.35 28.61
N SER A 276 8.63 -6.50 27.90
CA SER A 276 8.10 -7.79 27.48
C SER A 276 7.34 -7.70 26.15
N ASP A 277 6.99 -8.86 25.59
CA ASP A 277 6.13 -8.96 24.41
C ASP A 277 4.74 -8.36 24.66
N GLU A 278 4.17 -8.58 25.85
CA GLU A 278 2.87 -8.03 26.21
C GLU A 278 2.88 -6.51 26.36
N ASP A 279 4.01 -5.94 26.81
CA ASP A 279 4.19 -4.48 26.81
C ASP A 279 4.27 -3.94 25.38
N SER A 280 4.85 -4.69 24.44
CA SER A 280 4.84 -4.34 23.00
C SER A 280 3.43 -4.41 22.41
N VAL A 281 2.64 -5.43 22.73
CA VAL A 281 1.21 -5.48 22.36
C VAL A 281 0.46 -4.28 22.92
N ALA A 282 0.67 -3.99 24.21
CA ALA A 282 -0.06 -2.93 24.89
C ALA A 282 0.23 -1.55 24.30
N ILE A 283 1.49 -1.25 24.02
CA ILE A 283 1.88 0.08 23.56
C ILE A 283 1.38 0.37 22.15
N VAL A 284 1.43 -0.59 21.22
CA VAL A 284 1.02 -0.36 19.83
C VAL A 284 -0.50 -0.24 19.67
N LEU A 285 -1.28 -1.08 20.36
CA LEU A 285 -2.74 -0.99 20.35
C LEU A 285 -3.21 0.33 20.98
N LYS A 286 -2.63 0.70 22.13
CA LYS A 286 -2.96 1.96 22.82
C LYS A 286 -2.46 3.21 22.09
N ALA A 287 -1.47 3.07 21.21
CA ALA A 287 -1.03 4.15 20.33
C ALA A 287 -2.03 4.39 19.19
N GLY A 288 -2.75 3.35 18.74
CA GLY A 288 -3.77 3.43 17.70
C GLY A 288 -3.47 2.62 16.45
N MET A 289 -2.48 1.71 16.50
CA MET A 289 -2.24 0.71 15.47
C MET A 289 -3.34 -0.36 15.52
N ASP A 290 -3.89 -0.74 14.37
CA ASP A 290 -5.07 -1.61 14.29
C ASP A 290 -4.74 -3.07 13.92
N VAL A 291 -3.71 -3.30 13.11
CA VAL A 291 -3.36 -4.64 12.62
C VAL A 291 -1.86 -4.84 12.50
N ASN A 292 -1.39 -6.04 12.86
CA ASN A 292 0.00 -6.42 12.66
C ASN A 292 0.23 -6.97 11.24
N CYS A 293 1.25 -6.53 10.52
CA CYS A 293 1.85 -7.40 9.53
C CYS A 293 2.75 -8.43 10.25
N GLY A 294 2.30 -9.69 10.29
CA GLY A 294 2.96 -10.79 11.00
C GLY A 294 2.11 -11.36 12.14
N SER A 295 2.70 -12.26 12.93
CA SER A 295 1.95 -13.04 13.95
C SER A 295 2.07 -12.53 15.39
N PHE A 296 2.83 -11.46 15.66
CA PHE A 296 3.16 -11.01 17.01
C PHE A 296 1.91 -10.76 17.89
N LEU A 297 0.96 -9.96 17.41
CA LEU A 297 -0.29 -9.69 18.12
C LEU A 297 -1.10 -10.97 18.36
N ILE A 298 -1.17 -11.91 17.40
CA ILE A 298 -1.86 -13.19 17.59
C ILE A 298 -1.25 -13.98 18.75
N ARG A 299 0.08 -14.02 18.83
CA ARG A 299 0.81 -14.81 19.82
C ARG A 299 0.68 -14.26 21.25
N HIS A 300 0.66 -12.93 21.40
CA HIS A 300 0.89 -12.31 22.72
C HIS A 300 -0.33 -11.56 23.29
N THR A 301 -1.38 -11.28 22.51
CA THR A 301 -2.53 -10.47 22.98
C THR A 301 -3.30 -11.12 24.13
N LYS A 302 -3.48 -12.44 24.11
CA LYS A 302 -4.19 -13.16 25.19
C LYS A 302 -3.47 -13.01 26.53
N SER A 303 -2.15 -13.26 26.53
CA SER A 303 -1.29 -13.06 27.71
C SER A 303 -1.30 -11.59 28.18
N ALA A 304 -1.32 -10.64 27.25
CA ALA A 304 -1.38 -9.21 27.60
C ALA A 304 -2.68 -8.84 28.35
N ILE A 305 -3.82 -9.44 27.99
CA ILE A 305 -5.08 -9.29 28.73
C ILE A 305 -5.00 -9.98 30.10
N GLU A 306 -4.53 -11.22 30.15
CA GLU A 306 -4.42 -11.99 31.40
C GLU A 306 -3.51 -11.31 32.43
N LYS A 307 -2.46 -10.62 31.96
CA LYS A 307 -1.55 -9.79 32.77
C LYS A 307 -2.07 -8.38 33.04
N GLY A 308 -3.27 -8.03 32.58
CA GLY A 308 -3.89 -6.71 32.77
C GLY A 308 -3.19 -5.55 32.05
N LYS A 309 -2.38 -5.84 31.03
CA LYS A 309 -1.63 -4.82 30.25
C LYS A 309 -2.53 -4.07 29.27
N ILE A 310 -3.56 -4.76 28.76
CA ILE A 310 -4.63 -4.22 27.91
C ILE A 310 -5.99 -4.78 28.34
N GLN A 311 -7.04 -4.15 27.85
CA GLN A 311 -8.42 -4.63 27.99
C GLN A 311 -8.97 -5.01 26.60
N GLU A 312 -10.05 -5.79 26.59
CA GLU A 312 -10.72 -6.18 25.33
C GLU A 312 -11.18 -4.95 24.51
N GLU A 313 -11.47 -3.82 25.16
CA GLU A 313 -11.83 -2.57 24.48
C GLU A 313 -10.69 -2.00 23.60
N ASP A 314 -9.43 -2.19 24.02
CA ASP A 314 -8.27 -1.80 23.21
C ASP A 314 -8.26 -2.54 21.86
N ILE A 315 -8.76 -3.79 21.83
CA ILE A 315 -8.93 -4.60 20.62
C ILE A 315 -10.18 -4.17 19.85
N ASN A 316 -11.30 -3.90 20.53
CA ASN A 316 -12.55 -3.48 19.89
C ASN A 316 -12.36 -2.24 19.01
N HIS A 317 -11.56 -1.27 19.46
CA HIS A 317 -11.22 -0.08 18.69
C HIS A 317 -10.48 -0.41 17.40
N ALA A 318 -9.46 -1.27 17.47
CA ALA A 318 -8.72 -1.74 16.30
C ALA A 318 -9.64 -2.44 15.29
N LEU A 319 -10.46 -3.38 15.77
CA LEU A 319 -11.36 -4.15 14.92
C LEU A 319 -12.47 -3.29 14.31
N TYR A 320 -12.93 -2.27 15.02
CA TYR A 320 -13.88 -1.31 14.47
C TYR A 320 -13.32 -0.64 13.20
N ASN A 321 -12.06 -0.22 13.20
CA ASN A 321 -11.40 0.39 12.04
C ASN A 321 -11.25 -0.62 10.89
N LEU A 322 -10.77 -1.83 11.21
CA LEU A 322 -10.59 -2.91 10.23
C LEU A 322 -11.91 -3.29 9.55
N PHE A 323 -12.96 -3.58 10.32
CA PHE A 323 -14.24 -3.96 9.74
C PHE A 323 -14.95 -2.80 9.05
N SER A 324 -14.77 -1.56 9.49
CA SER A 324 -15.27 -0.38 8.76
C SER A 324 -14.70 -0.32 7.35
N VAL A 325 -13.42 -0.62 7.17
CA VAL A 325 -12.75 -0.67 5.87
C VAL A 325 -13.26 -1.85 5.03
N GLN A 326 -13.38 -3.05 5.62
CA GLN A 326 -13.94 -4.21 4.92
C GLN A 326 -15.39 -4.00 4.44
N LEU A 327 -16.22 -3.33 5.25
CA LEU A 327 -17.59 -2.95 4.90
C LEU A 327 -17.62 -1.91 3.76
N ARG A 328 -16.73 -0.92 3.81
CA ARG A 328 -16.55 0.07 2.72
C ARG A 328 -16.07 -0.56 1.41
N LEU A 329 -15.33 -1.67 1.47
CA LEU A 329 -14.93 -2.47 0.31
C LEU A 329 -16.07 -3.38 -0.22
N GLY A 330 -17.15 -3.53 0.55
CA GLY A 330 -18.33 -4.30 0.16
C GLY A 330 -18.19 -5.82 0.35
N LEU A 331 -17.25 -6.28 1.17
CA LEU A 331 -17.00 -7.71 1.40
C LEU A 331 -18.22 -8.49 1.97
N PHE A 332 -19.09 -7.78 2.70
CA PHE A 332 -20.28 -8.36 3.34
C PHE A 332 -21.57 -8.16 2.53
N GLU A 333 -21.46 -7.69 1.30
CA GLU A 333 -22.61 -7.38 0.45
C GLU A 333 -22.65 -8.32 -0.76
N LYS A 334 -23.85 -8.64 -1.24
CA LYS A 334 -23.98 -9.37 -2.50
C LYS A 334 -23.51 -8.46 -3.63
N ALA A 335 -22.67 -8.99 -4.51
CA ALA A 335 -22.33 -8.32 -5.75
C ALA A 335 -23.62 -7.94 -6.49
N SER A 336 -23.80 -6.66 -6.77
CA SER A 336 -24.90 -6.20 -7.61
C SER A 336 -24.41 -6.05 -9.04
N GLU A 337 -25.25 -6.36 -10.01
CA GLU A 337 -24.92 -6.19 -11.44
C GLU A 337 -24.63 -4.72 -11.81
N ASN A 338 -25.05 -3.76 -10.99
CA ASN A 338 -24.86 -2.33 -11.24
C ASN A 338 -23.44 -1.82 -10.88
N GLN A 339 -22.60 -2.65 -10.28
CA GLN A 339 -21.21 -2.31 -9.96
C GLN A 339 -20.31 -2.64 -11.15
N TRP A 340 -19.76 -1.65 -11.83
CA TRP A 340 -18.98 -1.88 -13.06
C TRP A 340 -17.77 -2.81 -12.85
N PHE A 341 -17.13 -2.71 -11.69
CA PHE A 341 -15.92 -3.46 -11.37
C PHE A 341 -16.16 -4.94 -11.02
N THR A 342 -17.40 -5.36 -10.74
CA THR A 342 -17.72 -6.79 -10.48
C THR A 342 -17.65 -7.63 -11.75
N ARG A 343 -17.68 -6.97 -12.92
CA ARG A 343 -17.55 -7.59 -14.24
C ARG A 343 -16.10 -7.68 -14.73
N LEU A 344 -15.15 -7.09 -14.00
CA LEU A 344 -13.74 -7.17 -14.35
C LEU A 344 -13.25 -8.61 -14.17
N GLY A 345 -12.43 -9.07 -15.11
CA GLY A 345 -11.86 -10.41 -15.07
C GLY A 345 -10.52 -10.49 -15.81
N PRO A 346 -10.00 -11.69 -16.07
CA PRO A 346 -8.65 -11.88 -16.62
C PRO A 346 -8.37 -11.13 -17.92
N SER A 347 -9.37 -10.88 -18.76
CA SER A 347 -9.25 -10.10 -20.00
C SER A 347 -8.98 -8.60 -19.78
N ASN A 348 -9.16 -8.10 -18.56
CA ASN A 348 -8.86 -6.72 -18.16
C ASN A 348 -7.45 -6.56 -17.57
N VAL A 349 -6.67 -7.65 -17.49
CA VAL A 349 -5.29 -7.63 -17.00
C VAL A 349 -4.33 -7.61 -18.19
N CYS A 350 -3.26 -6.80 -18.09
CA CYS A 350 -2.25 -6.69 -19.14
C CYS A 350 -2.86 -6.34 -20.51
N THR A 351 -3.81 -5.41 -20.54
CA THR A 351 -4.46 -4.97 -21.78
C THR A 351 -3.47 -4.23 -22.69
N LYS A 352 -3.82 -4.07 -23.98
CA LYS A 352 -2.98 -3.29 -24.90
C LYS A 352 -2.87 -1.84 -24.41
N GLU A 353 -3.96 -1.31 -23.89
CA GLU A 353 -4.09 0.04 -23.37
C GLU A 353 -3.21 0.25 -22.13
N HIS A 354 -3.22 -0.69 -21.18
CA HIS A 354 -2.34 -0.61 -20.00
C HIS A 354 -0.86 -0.73 -20.38
N ARG A 355 -0.51 -1.60 -21.33
CA ARG A 355 0.87 -1.69 -21.84
C ARG A 355 1.33 -0.42 -22.55
N GLU A 356 0.45 0.21 -23.33
CA GLU A 356 0.78 1.49 -23.96
C GLU A 356 0.91 2.60 -22.93
N LEU A 357 0.06 2.60 -21.88
CA LEU A 357 0.20 3.53 -20.76
C LEU A 357 1.52 3.35 -20.01
N ALA A 358 1.96 2.11 -19.78
CA ALA A 358 3.28 1.84 -19.21
C ALA A 358 4.42 2.37 -20.09
N ALA A 359 4.33 2.17 -21.41
CA ALA A 359 5.29 2.74 -22.35
C ALA A 359 5.24 4.28 -22.35
N GLU A 360 4.06 4.88 -22.22
CA GLU A 360 3.89 6.32 -22.16
C GLU A 360 4.46 6.91 -20.87
N ALA A 361 4.29 6.23 -19.73
CA ALA A 361 4.91 6.62 -18.47
C ALA A 361 6.44 6.65 -18.59
N VAL A 362 7.03 5.65 -19.27
CA VAL A 362 8.48 5.64 -19.56
C VAL A 362 8.87 6.82 -20.45
N ARG A 363 8.11 7.08 -21.53
CA ARG A 363 8.39 8.20 -22.45
C ARG A 363 8.33 9.55 -21.75
N GLN A 364 7.35 9.78 -20.88
CA GLN A 364 7.22 11.06 -20.17
C GLN A 364 8.21 11.20 -19.02
N GLY A 365 8.52 10.11 -18.31
CA GLY A 365 9.45 10.11 -17.19
C GLY A 365 10.94 10.21 -17.59
N THR A 366 11.30 9.82 -18.81
CA THR A 366 12.70 9.82 -19.27
C THR A 366 13.28 11.24 -19.30
N VAL A 367 14.36 11.46 -18.54
CA VAL A 367 15.06 12.75 -18.42
C VAL A 367 16.28 12.82 -19.35
N LEU A 368 16.33 13.84 -20.21
CA LEU A 368 17.50 14.15 -21.03
C LEU A 368 18.46 15.05 -20.24
N LEU A 369 19.51 14.46 -19.64
CA LEU A 369 20.47 15.21 -18.83
C LEU A 369 21.49 16.01 -19.67
N LYS A 370 21.85 15.49 -20.84
CA LYS A 370 22.90 16.07 -21.70
C LYS A 370 22.62 15.77 -23.17
N ASN A 371 22.77 16.76 -24.04
CA ASN A 371 22.59 16.62 -25.49
C ASN A 371 23.49 17.61 -26.26
N ASP A 372 24.79 17.32 -26.28
CA ASP A 372 25.77 18.17 -26.99
C ASP A 372 25.55 18.08 -28.51
N ASP A 373 25.80 19.18 -29.21
CA ASP A 373 25.76 19.29 -30.68
C ASP A 373 24.46 18.79 -31.33
N SER A 374 23.35 18.77 -30.57
CA SER A 374 22.07 18.21 -31.01
C SER A 374 22.21 16.77 -31.53
N PHE A 375 23.04 15.97 -30.85
CA PHE A 375 23.26 14.56 -31.19
C PHE A 375 21.95 13.76 -31.22
N LEU A 376 21.04 14.03 -30.29
CA LEU A 376 19.68 13.50 -30.28
C LEU A 376 18.67 14.54 -30.80
N PRO A 377 17.61 14.10 -31.53
CA PRO A 377 17.31 12.72 -31.92
C PRO A 377 18.19 12.21 -33.08
N LEU A 378 18.45 10.91 -33.11
CA LEU A 378 19.16 10.23 -34.18
C LEU A 378 18.36 10.27 -35.48
N LYS A 379 18.93 10.85 -36.53
CA LYS A 379 18.28 10.85 -37.84
C LYS A 379 18.47 9.50 -38.51
N ARG A 380 17.36 8.80 -38.79
CA ARG A 380 17.36 7.51 -39.50
C ARG A 380 18.04 7.54 -40.87
N SER A 381 18.10 8.71 -41.52
CA SER A 381 18.80 8.90 -42.80
C SER A 381 20.33 8.90 -42.65
N GLU A 382 20.85 9.17 -41.45
CA GLU A 382 22.29 9.33 -41.17
C GLU A 382 22.83 8.15 -40.34
N VAL A 383 21.99 7.49 -39.54
CA VAL A 383 22.39 6.36 -38.68
C VAL A 383 21.78 5.05 -39.21
N SER A 384 22.62 4.16 -39.74
CA SER A 384 22.20 2.85 -40.27
C SER A 384 22.32 1.70 -39.27
N HIS A 385 23.17 1.85 -38.24
CA HIS A 385 23.45 0.82 -37.24
C HIS A 385 23.64 1.45 -35.86
N ILE A 386 23.16 0.77 -34.81
CA ILE A 386 23.30 1.20 -33.42
C ILE A 386 23.96 0.07 -32.64
N ALA A 387 25.04 0.37 -31.91
CA ALA A 387 25.65 -0.57 -30.98
C ALA A 387 25.05 -0.39 -29.58
N MET A 388 24.47 -1.46 -29.04
CA MET A 388 23.87 -1.48 -27.70
C MET A 388 24.88 -2.07 -26.71
N ILE A 389 25.44 -1.25 -25.82
CA ILE A 389 26.51 -1.65 -24.89
C ILE A 389 26.12 -1.26 -23.47
N GLY A 390 26.31 -2.18 -22.51
CA GLY A 390 26.12 -1.95 -21.08
C GLY A 390 25.34 -3.05 -20.39
N ALA A 391 25.46 -3.13 -19.06
CA ALA A 391 24.83 -4.19 -18.25
C ALA A 391 23.29 -4.19 -18.34
N ALA A 392 22.68 -3.01 -18.48
CA ALA A 392 21.23 -2.86 -18.60
C ALA A 392 20.69 -3.01 -20.04
N ALA A 393 21.55 -3.26 -21.05
CA ALA A 393 21.12 -3.23 -22.45
C ALA A 393 20.17 -4.37 -22.84
N ASN A 394 20.19 -5.49 -22.11
CA ASN A 394 19.33 -6.66 -22.33
C ASN A 394 18.89 -7.32 -21.02
N ASP A 395 18.81 -6.55 -19.94
CA ASP A 395 18.39 -7.05 -18.63
C ASP A 395 17.10 -6.38 -18.18
N ALA A 396 16.01 -7.11 -18.35
CA ALA A 396 14.68 -6.72 -17.97
C ALA A 396 14.48 -6.56 -16.45
N TYR A 397 15.23 -7.31 -15.66
CA TYR A 397 15.11 -7.30 -14.20
C TYR A 397 15.76 -6.04 -13.62
N ILE A 398 16.92 -5.65 -14.15
CA ILE A 398 17.58 -4.38 -13.81
C ILE A 398 16.66 -3.18 -14.09
N MET A 399 15.81 -3.26 -15.11
CA MET A 399 14.88 -2.17 -15.47
C MET A 399 13.61 -2.12 -14.62
N GLY A 400 13.25 -3.19 -13.91
CA GLY A 400 11.99 -3.30 -13.16
C GLY A 400 12.00 -2.58 -11.82
N GLY A 401 13.12 -2.64 -11.10
CA GLY A 401 13.20 -2.20 -9.70
C GLY A 401 12.82 -3.32 -8.72
N ASP A 402 12.55 -2.97 -7.48
CA ASP A 402 11.97 -3.89 -6.50
C ASP A 402 10.43 -3.89 -6.59
N TYR A 403 9.73 -4.62 -5.72
CA TYR A 403 8.25 -4.73 -5.70
C TYR A 403 7.62 -4.95 -7.08
N THR A 404 8.35 -5.65 -7.95
CA THR A 404 8.00 -5.93 -9.34
C THR A 404 7.40 -7.32 -9.43
N GLY A 405 6.14 -7.43 -9.88
CA GLY A 405 5.49 -8.72 -10.12
C GLY A 405 5.92 -9.42 -11.41
N LEU A 406 5.16 -10.45 -11.80
CA LEU A 406 5.46 -11.20 -13.02
C LEU A 406 4.94 -10.48 -14.27
N ASN A 407 5.81 -10.33 -15.26
CA ASN A 407 5.46 -9.91 -16.62
C ASN A 407 5.35 -11.10 -17.56
N HIS A 408 4.54 -10.97 -18.61
CA HIS A 408 4.68 -11.81 -19.77
C HIS A 408 6.08 -11.59 -20.38
N ARG A 409 6.92 -12.63 -20.38
CA ARG A 409 8.35 -12.60 -20.79
C ARG A 409 8.62 -11.92 -22.15
N THR A 410 7.61 -11.79 -23.00
CA THR A 410 7.67 -11.11 -24.30
C THR A 410 7.68 -9.57 -24.22
N HIS A 411 7.47 -8.95 -23.05
CA HIS A 411 7.13 -7.53 -22.97
C HIS A 411 8.01 -6.68 -22.05
N LEU A 412 9.09 -7.21 -21.45
CA LEU A 412 10.01 -6.37 -20.68
C LEU A 412 10.91 -5.49 -21.56
N ASN A 413 11.04 -5.82 -22.84
CA ASN A 413 11.82 -5.02 -23.80
C ASN A 413 11.11 -3.71 -24.23
N THR A 414 9.83 -3.50 -23.89
CA THR A 414 9.08 -2.31 -24.33
C THR A 414 9.62 -1.02 -23.73
N SER A 415 10.14 -1.00 -22.49
CA SER A 415 10.69 0.21 -21.88
C SER A 415 11.89 0.72 -22.67
N TYR A 416 12.86 -0.15 -22.98
CA TYR A 416 14.04 0.22 -23.75
C TYR A 416 13.69 0.63 -25.20
N PHE A 417 12.84 -0.15 -25.88
CA PHE A 417 12.40 0.18 -27.24
C PHE A 417 11.52 1.44 -27.29
N SER A 418 10.80 1.79 -26.22
CA SER A 418 10.03 3.03 -26.14
C SER A 418 10.93 4.26 -26.07
N ILE A 419 12.04 4.18 -25.32
CA ILE A 419 13.06 5.22 -25.26
C ILE A 419 13.71 5.37 -26.64
N LEU A 420 14.14 4.26 -27.27
CA LEU A 420 14.72 4.29 -28.62
C LEU A 420 13.77 4.93 -29.66
N ARG A 421 12.46 4.67 -29.57
CA ARG A 421 11.47 5.33 -30.44
C ARG A 421 11.34 6.83 -30.21
N LYS A 422 11.63 7.34 -29.01
CA LYS A 422 11.65 8.78 -28.70
C LYS A 422 12.96 9.43 -29.18
N LEU A 423 14.03 8.64 -29.25
CA LEU A 423 15.37 9.08 -29.63
C LEU A 423 15.66 8.98 -31.14
N MET A 424 14.80 8.36 -31.95
CA MET A 424 14.85 8.30 -33.42
C MET A 424 13.68 9.05 -34.04
#